data_AF-A0A3B0TAA7-F1
#
_entry.id   AF-A0A3B0TAA7-F1
#
_cell.length_a   1.000
_cell.length_b   1.000
_cell.length_c   1.000
_cell.angle_alpha   90.00
_cell.angle_beta   90.00
_cell.angle_gamma   90.00
#
_symmetry.space_group_name_H-M   'P 1'
#
loop_
_entity.id
_entity.type
_entity.pdbx_description
1 polymer ?
#
loop_
_entity_poly.entity_id
_entity_poly.type
_entity_poly.pdbx_seq_one_letter_code
_entity_poly.pdbx_strand_id
1 'polypeptide(L)' 'MENQLVINSANGLTTDAMLKKTALSYLRDALEKQLYEDCADLIESAKGFGASQTEVSVVIAKAVNKVQLYEAQRNIFKYS' A
#
# COMPACT_ATOMS: atom_id res chain seq x y z
N MET A 1 -13.81 0.74 29.97
CA MET A 1 -12.50 0.15 29.60
C MET A 1 -11.82 1.16 28.70
N GLU A 2 -10.86 1.90 29.27
CA GLU A 2 -10.08 2.90 28.54
C GLU A 2 -9.12 2.16 27.59
N ASN A 3 -9.26 2.42 26.29
CA ASN A 3 -8.39 1.86 25.27
C ASN A 3 -7.03 2.56 25.41
N GLN A 4 -6.09 1.90 26.11
CA GLN A 4 -4.72 2.38 26.22
C GLN A 4 -4.08 2.41 24.84
N LEU A 5 -4.11 3.59 24.21
CA LEU A 5 -3.26 3.93 23.09
C LEU A 5 -1.81 3.84 23.58
N VAL A 6 -1.16 2.70 23.32
CA VAL A 6 0.27 2.52 23.54
C VAL A 6 1.00 3.44 22.56
N ILE A 7 1.23 4.68 22.97
CA ILE A 7 2.05 5.64 22.23
C ILE A 7 3.49 5.20 22.43
N ASN A 8 4.04 4.47 21.47
CA ASN A 8 5.45 4.11 21.50
C ASN A 8 6.27 5.33 21.07
N SER A 9 6.77 6.04 22.07
CA SER A 9 7.51 7.29 21.97
C SER A 9 8.87 7.09 21.29
N ALA A 10 8.88 7.08 19.96
CA ALA A 10 10.07 7.39 19.18
C ALA A 10 9.79 8.35 18.01
N ASN A 11 8.52 8.55 17.58
CA ASN A 11 8.18 9.49 16.49
C ASN A 11 6.72 9.98 16.46
N GLY A 12 5.95 9.82 17.55
CA GLY A 12 4.57 10.35 17.63
C GLY A 12 3.55 9.71 16.68
N LEU A 13 3.90 8.63 15.96
CA LEU A 13 2.90 7.83 15.23
C LEU A 13 2.16 6.92 16.21
N THR A 14 0.84 6.98 16.18
CA THR A 14 -0.02 6.00 16.87
C THR A 14 0.17 4.61 16.26
N THR A 15 -0.10 3.55 17.04
CA THR A 15 -0.06 2.16 16.55
C THR A 15 -0.87 1.99 15.26
N ASP A 16 -2.06 2.59 15.19
CA ASP A 16 -2.91 2.55 14.00
C ASP A 16 -2.26 3.24 12.80
N ALA A 17 -1.57 4.37 12.98
CA ALA A 17 -0.87 5.03 11.89
C ALA A 17 0.28 4.17 11.32
N MET A 18 0.96 3.42 12.18
CA MET A 18 1.99 2.46 11.77
C MET A 18 1.38 1.27 11.04
N LEU A 19 0.31 0.68 11.57
CA LEU A 19 -0.41 -0.44 10.94
C LEU A 19 -1.01 -0.04 9.59
N LYS A 20 -1.59 1.16 9.49
CA LYS A 20 -2.07 1.76 8.24
C LYS A 20 -0.95 1.81 7.20
N LYS A 21 0.20 2.38 7.57
CA LYS A 21 1.35 2.52 6.65
C LYS A 21 1.87 1.16 6.20
N THR A 22 1.92 0.19 7.10
CA THR A 22 2.32 -1.19 6.80
C THR A 22 1.34 -1.86 5.84
N ALA A 23 0.04 -1.79 6.10
CA ALA A 23 -0.99 -2.37 5.23
C ALA A 23 -0.97 -1.76 3.81
N LEU A 24 -0.82 -0.43 3.69
CA LEU A 24 -0.66 0.23 2.39
C LEU A 24 0.64 -0.16 1.67
N SER A 25 1.72 -0.42 2.41
CA SER A 25 2.97 -0.92 1.81
C SER A 25 2.80 -2.34 1.28
N TYR A 26 2.14 -3.22 2.04
CA TYR A 26 1.86 -4.57 1.56
C TYR A 26 0.92 -4.58 0.37
N LEU A 27 -0.10 -3.71 0.33
CA LEU A 27 -0.96 -3.55 -0.82
C LEU A 27 -0.15 -3.19 -2.08
N ARG A 28 0.78 -2.24 -1.97
CA ARG A 28 1.67 -1.89 -3.09
C ARG A 28 2.49 -3.11 -3.54
N ASP A 29 3.10 -3.81 -2.61
CA ASP A 29 3.98 -4.94 -2.94
C ASP A 29 3.19 -6.10 -3.56
N ALA A 30 1.95 -6.35 -3.12
CA ALA A 30 1.05 -7.33 -3.73
C ALA A 30 0.69 -6.95 -5.17
N LEU A 31 0.35 -5.68 -5.42
CA LEU A 31 0.07 -5.16 -6.77
C LEU A 31 1.29 -5.27 -7.70
N GLU A 32 2.49 -4.99 -7.20
CA GLU A 32 3.74 -5.13 -7.97
C GLU A 32 4.05 -6.59 -8.32
N LYS A 33 3.65 -7.52 -7.45
CA LYS A 33 3.81 -8.97 -7.63
C LYS A 33 2.63 -9.64 -8.35
N GLN A 34 1.61 -8.87 -8.73
CA GLN A 34 0.37 -9.36 -9.34
C GLN A 34 -0.40 -10.36 -8.46
N LEU A 35 -0.27 -10.25 -7.13
CA LEU A 35 -1.01 -11.05 -6.14
C LEU A 35 -2.33 -10.33 -5.82
N TYR A 36 -3.26 -10.35 -6.77
CA TYR A 36 -4.52 -9.60 -6.67
C TYR A 36 -5.51 -10.21 -5.66
N GLU A 37 -5.38 -11.50 -5.38
CA GLU A 37 -6.15 -12.21 -4.37
C GLU A 37 -5.97 -11.60 -2.97
N ASP A 38 -4.75 -11.17 -2.64
CA ASP A 38 -4.41 -10.60 -1.32
C ASP A 38 -4.81 -9.12 -1.20
N CYS A 39 -5.09 -8.45 -2.33
CA CYS A 39 -5.32 -7.00 -2.34
C CYS A 39 -6.60 -6.60 -1.59
N ALA A 40 -7.65 -7.44 -1.64
CA ALA A 40 -8.92 -7.16 -0.97
C ALA A 40 -8.75 -7.06 0.56
N ASP A 41 -8.12 -8.07 1.16
CA ASP A 41 -7.88 -8.15 2.60
C ASP A 41 -6.94 -7.04 3.08
N LEU A 42 -5.95 -6.67 2.26
CA LEU A 42 -5.02 -5.58 2.56
C LEU A 42 -5.71 -4.21 2.49
N ILE A 43 -6.64 -4.00 1.56
CA ILE A 43 -7.45 -2.77 1.48
C ILE A 43 -8.36 -2.67 2.69
N GLU A 44 -9.03 -3.77 3.07
CA GLU A 44 -9.91 -3.80 4.23
C GLU A 44 -9.12 -3.52 5.52
N SER A 45 -7.98 -4.18 5.70
CA SER A 45 -7.07 -3.96 6.83
C SER A 45 -6.61 -2.50 6.90
N ALA A 46 -6.15 -1.93 5.78
CA ALA A 46 -5.71 -0.55 5.72
C ALA A 46 -6.84 0.42 6.12
N LYS A 47 -8.06 0.20 5.62
CA LYS A 47 -9.25 1.00 6.01
C LYS A 47 -9.59 0.84 7.48
N GLY A 48 -9.47 -0.37 8.04
CA GLY A 48 -9.62 -0.65 9.47
C GLY A 48 -8.64 0.13 10.35
N PHE A 49 -7.43 0.40 9.85
CA PHE A 49 -6.43 1.25 10.51
C PHE A 49 -6.56 2.76 10.15
N GLY A 50 -7.63 3.15 9.47
CA GLY A 50 -7.92 4.56 9.14
C GLY A 50 -7.36 5.05 7.82
N ALA A 51 -7.01 4.17 6.86
CA ALA A 51 -6.72 4.60 5.50
C ALA A 51 -7.98 5.12 4.81
N SER A 52 -7.86 6.30 4.21
CA SER A 52 -8.89 6.84 3.32
C SER A 52 -8.92 6.11 1.99
N GLN A 53 -10.07 6.16 1.30
CA GLN A 53 -10.18 5.67 -0.07
C GLN A 53 -9.16 6.35 -1.00
N THR A 54 -8.86 7.63 -0.78
CA THR A 54 -7.86 8.38 -1.55
C THR A 54 -6.45 7.80 -1.41
N GLU A 55 -6.03 7.46 -0.19
CA GLU A 55 -4.71 6.84 0.04
C GLU A 55 -4.59 5.49 -0.66
N VAL A 56 -5.64 4.66 -0.60
CA VAL A 56 -5.70 3.37 -1.31
C VAL A 56 -5.61 3.58 -2.82
N SER A 57 -6.41 4.50 -3.37
CA SER A 57 -6.40 4.81 -4.81
C SER A 57 -5.04 5.30 -5.29
N VAL A 58 -4.33 6.10 -4.50
CA VAL A 58 -2.96 6.57 -4.83
C VAL A 58 -1.98 5.40 -4.90
N VAL A 59 -2.07 4.43 -3.99
CA VAL A 59 -1.21 3.24 -4.01
C VAL A 59 -1.47 2.42 -5.28
N ILE A 60 -2.74 2.16 -5.60
CA ILE A 60 -3.14 1.42 -6.80
C ILE A 60 -2.64 2.14 -8.07
N ALA A 61 -2.90 3.44 -8.19
CA ALA A 61 -2.49 4.23 -9.34
C ALA A 61 -0.97 4.23 -9.53
N LYS A 62 -0.19 4.31 -8.45
CA LYS A 62 1.29 4.23 -8.53
C LYS A 62 1.77 2.86 -9.01
N ALA A 63 1.16 1.78 -8.53
CA ALA A 63 1.51 0.43 -8.96
C ALA A 63 1.21 0.23 -10.45
N VAL A 64 0.03 0.65 -10.93
CA VAL A 64 -0.35 0.55 -12.35
C VAL A 64 0.59 1.35 -13.24
N ASN A 65 0.90 2.61 -12.88
CA ASN A 65 1.85 3.44 -13.65
C ASN A 65 3.24 2.81 -13.73
N LYS A 66 3.71 2.19 -12.65
CA LYS A 66 5.02 1.51 -12.61
C LYS A 66 5.06 0.32 -13.57
N VAL A 67 3.99 -0.48 -13.62
CA VAL A 67 3.87 -1.60 -14.58
C VAL A 67 3.93 -1.09 -16.02
N GLN A 68 3.17 -0.05 -16.36
CA GLN A 68 3.18 0.54 -17.71
C GLN A 68 4.55 1.07 -18.13
N LEU A 69 5.30 1.70 -17.21
CA LEU A 69 6.66 2.17 -17.47
C LEU A 69 7.64 1.02 -17.74
N TYR A 70 7.55 -0.09 -17.01
CA TYR A 70 8.39 -1.26 -17.27
C TYR A 70 8.08 -1.93 -18.61
N GLU A 71 6.80 -2.01 -18.98
CA GLU A 71 6.41 -2.54 -20.29
C GLU A 71 6.90 -1.65 -21.43
N ALA A 72 6.79 -0.32 -21.29
CA ALA A 72 7.32 0.63 -22.25
C ALA A 72 8.85 0.49 -22.41
N GLN A 73 9.59 0.38 -21.31
CA GLN A 73 11.04 0.17 -21.34
C GLN A 73 11.40 -1.16 -21.99
N ARG A 74 10.73 -2.26 -21.62
CA ARG A 74 10.97 -3.60 -22.20
C ARG A 74 10.78 -3.60 -23.71
N ASN A 75 9.80 -2.88 -24.23
CA ASN A 75 9.55 -2.78 -25.66
C ASN A 75 10.68 -2.02 -26.38
N ILE A 76 11.21 -0.94 -25.82
CA ILE A 76 12.34 -0.22 -26.42
C ILE A 76 13.57 -1.14 -26.55
N PHE A 77 13.90 -1.91 -25.51
CA PHE A 77 15.05 -2.82 -25.54
C PHE A 77 14.87 -4.05 -26.45
N LYS A 78 13.64 -4.45 -26.78
CA LYS A 78 13.38 -5.59 -27.68
C LYS A 78 13.60 -5.27 -29.17
N TYR A 79 13.59 -3.98 -29.54
CA TYR A 79 13.74 -3.51 -30.93
C TYR A 79 15.02 -2.70 -31.15
N SER A 80 15.96 -2.74 -30.19
CA SER A 80 17.32 -2.20 -30.31
C SER A 80 18.31 -3.32 -30.62
#